data_AF-I5C9P9-F1
#
_entry.id   AF-I5C9P9-F1
#
_cell.length_a   1.000
_cell.length_b   1.000
_cell.length_c   1.000
_cell.angle_alpha   90.00
_cell.angle_beta   90.00
_cell.angle_gamma   90.00
#
_symmetry.space_group_name_H-M   'P 1'
#
loop_
_entity.id
_entity.type
_entity.pdbx_description
1 polymer ?
#
loop_
_entity_poly.entity_id
_entity_poly.type
_entity_poly.pdbx_seq_one_letter_code
_entity_poly.pdbx_strand_id
1 'polypeptide(L)'
;MDQIEDFLTDFGFSYDKDIEAFTKPTAHGRQVVLHHHIKSDSYSYLEFHLGIRIKEVEETIYTFLPSFHQYRQKSFTYISPLDHVDAQMPRRQFINHPGELALHYDKFERFMVYQGFRWLDRHEDPEVLTPIFLDKIHLNLQMQAYVNKACRALTLAAMCAPEDFHRVKEQYLEQLKRNRTPVIQLKQFDSLHKHLTEKYFLYEVR
;
A
#
# COMPACT_ATOMS: atom_id res chain seq x y z
N MET A 1 20.24 -2.88 -17.46
CA MET A 1 20.71 -3.01 -16.07
C MET A 1 20.78 -1.59 -15.60
N ASP A 2 19.72 -1.23 -14.90
CA ASP A 2 18.98 -0.01 -15.18
C ASP A 2 19.45 1.07 -14.21
N GLN A 3 19.65 2.30 -14.71
CA GLN A 3 20.06 3.46 -13.90
C GLN A 3 19.32 3.55 -12.55
N ILE A 4 18.03 3.20 -12.53
CA ILE A 4 17.20 3.13 -11.32
C ILE A 4 17.67 2.06 -10.32
N GLU A 5 18.06 0.89 -10.80
CA GLU A 5 18.53 -0.21 -9.96
C GLU A 5 19.80 0.19 -9.21
N ASP A 6 20.77 0.77 -9.90
CA ASP A 6 22.00 1.28 -9.28
C ASP A 6 21.67 2.37 -8.25
N PHE A 7 20.87 3.37 -8.65
CA PHE A 7 20.44 4.44 -7.76
C PHE A 7 19.74 3.91 -6.50
N LEU A 8 18.73 3.05 -6.63
CA LEU A 8 17.96 2.56 -5.49
C LEU A 8 18.80 1.64 -4.59
N THR A 9 19.74 0.89 -5.16
CA THR A 9 20.68 0.04 -4.41
C THR A 9 21.56 0.87 -3.48
N ASP A 10 22.02 2.05 -3.93
CA ASP A 10 22.79 2.98 -3.09
C ASP A 10 22.01 3.46 -1.83
N PHE A 11 20.67 3.39 -1.86
CA PHE A 11 19.80 3.72 -0.71
C PHE A 11 19.30 2.49 0.06
N GLY A 12 19.86 1.30 -0.23
CA GLY A 12 19.60 0.06 0.48
C GLY A 12 18.36 -0.70 -0.01
N PHE A 13 17.87 -0.41 -1.22
CA PHE A 13 16.85 -1.23 -1.86
C PHE A 13 17.48 -2.40 -2.62
N SER A 14 16.70 -3.46 -2.81
CA SER A 14 17.07 -4.60 -3.64
C SER A 14 15.88 -5.01 -4.50
N TYR A 15 16.15 -5.46 -5.73
CA TYR A 15 15.08 -5.90 -6.64
C TYR A 15 14.55 -7.28 -6.24
N ASP A 16 13.27 -7.34 -5.90
CA ASP A 16 12.51 -8.55 -5.60
C ASP A 16 11.78 -9.01 -6.88
N LYS A 17 12.31 -10.09 -7.49
CA LYS A 17 11.78 -10.65 -8.74
C LYS A 17 10.39 -11.25 -8.59
N ASP A 18 10.02 -11.72 -7.40
CA ASP A 18 8.73 -12.39 -7.19
C ASP A 18 7.59 -11.38 -7.29
N ILE A 19 7.83 -10.15 -6.81
CA ILE A 19 6.84 -9.06 -6.81
C ILE A 19 7.12 -7.98 -7.85
N GLU A 20 8.22 -8.09 -8.60
CA GLU A 20 8.67 -7.14 -9.63
C GLU A 20 8.80 -5.71 -9.10
N ALA A 21 9.45 -5.55 -7.95
CA ALA A 21 9.61 -4.26 -7.28
C ALA A 21 10.94 -4.14 -6.54
N PHE A 22 11.40 -2.92 -6.32
CA PHE A 22 12.52 -2.65 -5.41
C PHE A 22 12.00 -2.60 -3.98
N THR A 23 12.67 -3.29 -3.07
CA THR A 23 12.25 -3.36 -1.67
C THR A 23 13.39 -3.07 -0.72
N LYS A 24 13.05 -2.45 0.42
CA LYS A 24 13.95 -2.21 1.53
C LYS A 24 13.28 -2.65 2.83
N PRO A 25 13.87 -3.57 3.61
CA PRO A 25 13.28 -4.03 4.86
C PRO A 25 13.22 -2.91 5.90
N THR A 26 12.20 -2.94 6.75
CA THR A 26 12.00 -2.03 7.89
C THR A 26 11.66 -2.80 9.15
N ALA A 27 11.60 -2.12 10.29
CA ALA A 27 11.19 -2.75 11.56
C ALA A 27 9.78 -3.38 11.50
N HIS A 28 8.86 -2.75 10.77
CA HIS A 28 7.46 -3.18 10.67
C HIS A 28 7.15 -3.96 9.39
N GLY A 29 8.08 -4.09 8.44
CA GLY A 29 7.89 -4.80 7.19
C GLY A 29 8.85 -4.38 6.10
N ARG A 30 8.36 -3.68 5.07
CA ARG A 30 9.20 -3.18 3.98
C ARG A 30 8.65 -1.94 3.27
N GLN A 31 9.56 -1.09 2.83
CA GLN A 31 9.32 -0.06 1.82
C GLN A 31 9.43 -0.67 0.43
N VAL A 32 8.70 -0.10 -0.52
CA VAL A 32 8.59 -0.62 -1.89
C VAL A 32 8.61 0.53 -2.89
N VAL A 33 9.38 0.38 -3.96
CA VAL A 33 9.33 1.23 -5.15
C VAL A 33 8.92 0.36 -6.33
N LEU A 34 7.74 0.65 -6.89
CA LEU A 34 7.23 0.01 -8.10
C LEU A 34 7.63 0.85 -9.30
N HIS A 35 8.23 0.21 -10.30
CA HIS A 35 8.63 0.83 -11.56
C HIS A 35 7.97 0.05 -12.71
N HIS A 36 7.09 0.72 -13.45
CA HIS A 36 6.44 0.14 -14.61
C HIS A 36 6.87 0.90 -15.86
N HIS A 37 7.58 0.21 -16.76
CA HIS A 37 7.83 0.70 -18.11
C HIS A 37 6.88 0.00 -19.08
N ILE A 38 5.86 0.73 -19.52
CA ILE A 38 4.88 0.21 -20.47
C ILE A 38 5.30 0.65 -21.88
N LYS A 39 5.44 -0.32 -22.79
CA LYS A 39 5.77 -0.12 -24.19
C LYS A 39 4.68 -0.78 -25.04
N SER A 40 4.13 0.00 -25.97
CA SER A 40 3.22 -0.46 -27.01
C SER A 40 3.59 0.22 -28.33
N ASP A 41 3.00 -0.24 -29.43
CA ASP A 41 3.23 0.35 -30.76
C ASP A 41 2.81 1.82 -30.84
N SER A 42 1.84 2.23 -30.01
CA SER A 42 1.24 3.57 -30.05
C SER A 42 1.74 4.52 -28.96
N TYR A 43 2.29 3.99 -27.86
CA TYR A 43 2.78 4.79 -26.74
C TYR A 43 3.80 4.04 -25.90
N SER A 44 4.70 4.80 -25.29
CA SER A 44 5.53 4.34 -24.18
C SER A 44 5.43 5.32 -23.02
N TYR A 45 5.37 4.79 -21.79
CA TYR A 45 5.43 5.64 -20.60
C TYR A 45 6.04 4.90 -19.41
N LEU A 46 6.52 5.69 -18.45
CA LEU A 46 6.90 5.25 -17.12
C LEU A 46 5.84 5.62 -16.09
N GLU A 47 5.62 4.72 -15.15
CA GLU A 47 4.78 4.94 -13.98
C GLU A 47 5.51 4.41 -12.75
N PHE A 48 5.62 5.27 -11.74
CA PHE A 48 6.28 4.94 -10.47
C PHE A 48 5.28 5.04 -9.33
N HIS A 49 5.40 4.13 -8.37
CA HIS A 49 4.68 4.21 -7.11
C HIS A 49 5.59 3.96 -5.94
N LEU A 50 5.28 4.64 -4.83
CA LEU A 50 5.86 4.36 -3.53
C LEU A 50 4.87 3.53 -2.72
N GLY A 51 5.36 2.47 -2.09
CA GLY A 51 4.54 1.53 -1.35
C GLY A 51 5.12 1.21 0.02
N ILE A 52 4.23 0.93 0.96
CA ILE A 52 4.56 0.42 2.28
C ILE A 52 3.82 -0.90 2.48
N ARG A 53 4.55 -1.88 2.99
CA ARG A 53 3.97 -3.12 3.49
C ARG A 53 4.26 -3.22 4.98
N ILE A 54 3.22 -3.13 5.79
CA ILE A 54 3.28 -3.49 7.21
C ILE A 54 3.06 -5.00 7.30
N LYS A 55 4.07 -5.71 7.80
CA LYS A 55 4.12 -7.17 7.86
C LYS A 55 2.87 -7.72 8.55
N GLU A 56 2.68 -7.28 9.79
CA GLU A 56 1.61 -7.71 10.68
C GLU A 56 0.21 -7.46 10.10
N VAL A 57 0.00 -6.30 9.46
CA VAL A 57 -1.29 -5.97 8.83
C VAL A 57 -1.61 -6.96 7.72
N GLU A 58 -0.74 -7.12 6.71
CA GLU A 58 -1.10 -8.03 5.61
C GLU A 58 -1.11 -9.50 6.07
N GLU A 59 -0.21 -9.89 6.97
CA GLU A 59 -0.19 -11.26 7.47
C GLU A 59 -1.48 -11.62 8.21
N THR A 60 -2.04 -10.67 8.97
CA THR A 60 -3.31 -10.82 9.67
C THR A 60 -4.47 -10.93 8.68
N ILE A 61 -4.64 -9.97 7.76
CA ILE A 61 -5.81 -9.96 6.88
C ILE A 61 -5.86 -11.18 5.94
N TYR A 62 -4.70 -11.67 5.47
CA TYR A 62 -4.65 -12.84 4.58
C TYR A 62 -4.86 -14.18 5.27
N THR A 63 -5.01 -14.19 6.60
CA THR A 63 -5.56 -15.35 7.31
C THR A 63 -7.06 -15.50 7.04
N PHE A 64 -7.75 -14.41 6.71
CA PHE A 64 -9.21 -14.37 6.53
C PHE A 64 -9.63 -14.18 5.07
N LEU A 65 -8.82 -13.46 4.30
CA LEU A 65 -9.13 -13.16 2.91
C LEU A 65 -8.64 -14.29 1.99
N PRO A 66 -9.48 -14.72 1.03
CA PRO A 66 -9.11 -15.78 0.11
C PRO A 66 -8.07 -15.21 -0.85
N SER A 67 -6.84 -15.71 -0.77
CA SER A 67 -5.79 -15.37 -1.72
C SER A 67 -4.95 -16.61 -1.98
N PHE A 68 -4.51 -16.78 -3.23
CA PHE A 68 -3.42 -17.73 -3.45
C PHE A 68 -2.20 -17.24 -2.68
N HIS A 69 -1.45 -18.14 -2.04
CA HIS A 69 -0.28 -17.77 -1.22
C HIS A 69 0.69 -16.82 -1.94
N GLN A 70 0.80 -16.91 -3.26
CA GLN A 70 1.63 -16.03 -4.09
C GLN A 70 1.17 -14.56 -4.06
N TYR A 71 -0.12 -14.28 -3.90
CA TYR A 71 -0.64 -12.90 -3.77
C TYR A 71 -0.37 -12.27 -2.40
N ARG A 72 -0.18 -13.08 -1.35
CA ARG A 72 0.15 -12.58 0.00
C ARG A 72 1.47 -11.81 0.00
N GLN A 73 2.46 -12.29 -0.77
CA GLN A 73 3.76 -11.62 -0.88
C GLN A 73 3.69 -10.34 -1.70
N LYS A 74 2.84 -10.32 -2.74
CA LYS A 74 2.61 -9.15 -3.61
C LYS A 74 1.73 -8.07 -2.98
N SER A 75 1.25 -8.29 -1.76
CA SER A 75 0.35 -7.35 -1.13
C SER A 75 1.08 -6.23 -0.41
N PHE A 76 0.54 -5.03 -0.58
CA PHE A 76 1.02 -3.81 0.03
C PHE A 76 -0.08 -3.22 0.89
N THR A 77 0.30 -2.70 2.06
CA THR A 77 -0.62 -2.01 2.96
C THR A 77 -1.08 -0.72 2.33
N TYR A 78 -0.14 0.07 1.82
CA TYR A 78 -0.43 1.33 1.14
C TYR A 78 0.44 1.49 -0.11
N ILE A 79 -0.13 2.05 -1.17
CA ILE A 79 0.56 2.40 -2.41
C ILE A 79 0.11 3.80 -2.82
N SER A 80 1.05 4.65 -3.17
CA SER A 80 0.81 6.00 -3.65
C SER A 80 1.51 6.23 -4.99
N PRO A 81 0.80 6.73 -6.01
CA PRO A 81 1.47 7.30 -7.17
C PRO A 81 2.25 8.56 -6.76
N LEU A 82 3.21 8.98 -7.59
CA LEU A 82 4.08 10.10 -7.24
C LEU A 82 3.34 11.44 -7.13
N ASP A 83 2.30 11.66 -7.94
CA ASP A 83 1.48 12.89 -7.94
C ASP A 83 0.71 13.11 -6.63
N HIS A 84 0.49 12.04 -5.86
CA HIS A 84 -0.10 12.11 -4.53
C HIS A 84 0.93 12.41 -3.42
N VAL A 85 2.23 12.22 -3.71
CA VAL A 85 3.33 12.55 -2.80
C VAL A 85 3.83 13.97 -3.05
N ASP A 86 3.95 14.33 -4.32
CA ASP A 86 4.32 15.65 -4.82
C ASP A 86 3.45 16.01 -6.02
N ALA A 87 2.64 17.07 -5.90
CA ALA A 87 1.75 17.51 -6.96
C ALA A 87 2.48 17.95 -8.25
N GLN A 88 3.78 18.20 -8.21
CA GLN A 88 4.61 18.52 -9.38
C GLN A 88 5.05 17.27 -10.15
N MET A 89 4.93 16.08 -9.55
CA MET A 89 5.28 14.84 -10.20
C MET A 89 4.13 14.36 -11.09
N PRO A 90 4.40 14.02 -12.36
CA PRO A 90 3.38 13.44 -13.21
C PRO A 90 3.12 12.00 -12.78
N ARG A 91 1.84 11.61 -12.81
CA ARG A 91 1.45 10.21 -12.61
C ARG A 91 2.05 9.28 -13.67
N ARG A 92 2.01 9.72 -14.93
CA ARG A 92 2.58 9.00 -16.09
C ARG A 92 3.54 9.91 -16.84
N GLN A 93 4.71 9.36 -17.14
CA GLN A 93 5.77 10.04 -17.88
C GLN A 93 5.85 9.45 -19.28
N PHE A 94 5.18 10.10 -20.25
CA PHE A 94 5.21 9.64 -21.63
C PHE A 94 6.61 9.81 -22.23
N ILE A 95 7.04 8.79 -22.97
CA ILE A 95 8.33 8.74 -23.67
C ILE A 95 8.04 8.84 -25.16
N ASN A 96 8.34 9.99 -25.74
CA ASN A 96 8.15 10.25 -27.17
C ASN A 96 9.39 9.87 -27.99
N HIS A 97 10.57 9.95 -27.38
CA HIS A 97 11.83 9.56 -28.00
C HIS A 97 12.76 8.82 -27.02
N PRO A 98 13.62 7.90 -27.50
CA PRO A 98 14.48 7.08 -26.63
C PRO A 98 15.35 7.87 -25.66
N GLY A 99 15.78 9.09 -26.04
CA GLY A 99 16.58 9.97 -25.19
C GLY A 99 15.84 10.57 -23.97
N GLU A 100 14.50 10.52 -23.91
CA GLU A 100 13.76 11.04 -22.75
C GLU A 100 13.83 10.11 -21.54
N LEU A 101 14.19 8.83 -21.74
CA LEU A 101 14.18 7.85 -20.66
C LEU A 101 15.09 8.26 -19.50
N ALA A 102 16.32 8.67 -19.81
CA ALA A 102 17.28 9.16 -18.83
C ALA A 102 16.77 10.43 -18.13
N LEU A 103 16.09 11.34 -18.85
CA LEU A 103 15.54 12.56 -18.25
C LEU A 103 14.44 12.25 -17.22
N HIS A 104 13.59 11.26 -17.51
CA HIS A 104 12.55 10.83 -16.58
C HIS A 104 13.14 10.09 -15.36
N TYR A 105 14.24 9.34 -15.54
CA TYR A 105 14.98 8.72 -14.45
C TYR A 105 15.68 9.77 -13.57
N ASP A 106 16.39 10.73 -14.14
CA ASP A 106 17.00 11.84 -13.39
C ASP A 106 15.95 12.62 -12.59
N LYS A 107 14.77 12.84 -13.17
CA LYS A 107 13.65 13.49 -12.48
C LYS A 107 13.15 12.65 -11.30
N PHE A 108 13.00 11.34 -11.50
CA PHE A 108 12.61 10.41 -10.44
C PHE A 108 13.64 10.36 -9.31
N GLU A 109 14.93 10.26 -9.63
CA GLU A 109 16.01 10.24 -8.64
C GLU A 109 16.02 11.49 -7.77
N ARG A 110 15.91 12.68 -8.40
CA ARG A 110 15.79 13.95 -7.66
C ARG A 110 14.58 13.93 -6.74
N PHE A 111 13.42 13.52 -7.25
CA PHE A 111 12.22 13.38 -6.41
C PHE A 111 12.46 12.45 -5.21
N MET A 112 13.11 11.31 -5.42
CA MET A 112 13.41 10.36 -4.35
C MET A 112 14.29 10.98 -3.28
N VAL A 113 15.37 11.68 -3.67
CA VAL A 113 16.29 12.36 -2.74
C VAL A 113 15.58 13.47 -1.95
N TYR A 114 14.80 14.33 -2.63
CA TYR A 114 14.19 15.49 -1.97
C TYR A 114 12.95 15.15 -1.14
N GLN A 115 12.19 14.12 -1.54
CA GLN A 115 10.88 13.86 -0.94
C GLN A 115 10.53 12.38 -0.84
N GLY A 116 10.86 11.56 -1.83
CA GLY A 116 10.42 10.16 -1.89
C GLY A 116 10.92 9.30 -0.72
N PHE A 117 12.21 9.35 -0.38
CA PHE A 117 12.74 8.58 0.75
C PHE A 117 12.16 9.06 2.09
N ARG A 118 12.11 10.38 2.32
CA ARG A 118 11.46 10.95 3.51
C ARG A 118 9.98 10.53 3.61
N TRP A 119 9.29 10.44 2.47
CA TRP A 119 7.92 9.95 2.44
C TRP A 119 7.85 8.48 2.83
N LEU A 120 8.73 7.62 2.30
CA LEU A 120 8.78 6.21 2.66
C LEU A 120 9.11 6.00 4.14
N ASP A 121 10.12 6.70 4.66
CA ASP A 121 10.56 6.62 6.06
C ASP A 121 9.46 7.09 7.03
N ARG A 122 8.67 8.10 6.64
CA ARG A 122 7.54 8.56 7.46
C ARG A 122 6.41 7.53 7.51
N HIS A 123 6.12 6.87 6.39
CA HIS A 123 4.94 6.01 6.27
C HIS A 123 5.24 4.53 6.59
N GLU A 124 6.47 4.17 6.94
CA GLU A 124 6.75 2.83 7.46
C GLU A 124 6.20 2.59 8.88
N ASP A 125 5.89 3.67 9.59
CA ASP A 125 5.24 3.66 10.90
C ASP A 125 3.71 3.40 10.75
N PRO A 126 3.19 2.29 11.32
CA PRO A 126 1.76 2.00 11.33
C PRO A 126 0.89 3.12 11.91
N GLU A 127 1.36 3.84 12.93
CA GLU A 127 0.60 4.93 13.56
C GLU A 127 0.40 6.09 12.58
N VAL A 128 1.41 6.39 11.76
CA VAL A 128 1.35 7.44 10.73
C VAL A 128 0.42 7.03 9.57
N LEU A 129 0.42 5.75 9.19
CA LEU A 129 -0.49 5.24 8.15
C LEU A 129 -1.95 5.21 8.60
N THR A 130 -2.20 4.99 9.88
CA THR A 130 -3.56 4.74 10.41
C THR A 130 -4.55 5.85 10.04
N PRO A 131 -4.27 7.15 10.27
CA PRO A 131 -5.16 8.25 9.88
C PRO A 131 -5.55 8.25 8.40
N ILE A 132 -4.66 7.83 7.48
CA ILE A 132 -4.95 7.76 6.04
C ILE A 132 -6.13 6.82 5.75
N PHE A 133 -6.27 5.75 6.53
CA PHE A 133 -7.37 4.80 6.41
C PHE A 133 -8.63 5.23 7.16
N LEU A 134 -8.48 6.00 8.25
CA LEU A 134 -9.61 6.45 9.07
C LEU A 134 -10.32 7.68 8.48
N ASP A 135 -9.56 8.60 7.87
CA ASP A 135 -10.10 9.86 7.35
C ASP A 135 -10.74 9.69 5.95
N LYS A 136 -10.31 8.69 5.19
CA LYS A 136 -10.68 8.53 3.77
C LYS A 136 -11.67 7.38 3.51
N ILE A 137 -12.57 7.14 4.45
CA ILE A 137 -13.57 6.06 4.34
C ILE A 137 -14.51 6.30 3.15
N HIS A 138 -14.87 7.56 2.88
CA HIS A 138 -15.85 7.92 1.86
C HIS A 138 -15.28 8.20 0.46
N LEU A 139 -13.95 8.31 0.32
CA LEU A 139 -13.34 8.88 -0.90
C LEU A 139 -13.08 7.88 -2.02
N ASN A 140 -13.11 6.56 -1.77
CA ASN A 140 -12.81 5.54 -2.80
C ASN A 140 -13.92 4.49 -2.88
N LEU A 141 -15.05 4.85 -3.50
CA LEU A 141 -16.25 4.02 -3.61
C LEU A 141 -16.20 2.97 -4.73
N GLN A 142 -15.17 2.97 -5.58
CA GLN A 142 -15.16 2.17 -6.81
C GLN A 142 -13.91 1.29 -6.94
N MET A 143 -13.75 0.24 -6.12
CA MET A 143 -12.73 -0.79 -6.41
C MET A 143 -13.10 -2.18 -5.90
N GLN A 144 -12.84 -3.20 -6.72
CA GLN A 144 -12.89 -4.62 -6.37
C GLN A 144 -11.99 -4.99 -5.17
N ALA A 145 -11.05 -4.11 -4.77
CA ALA A 145 -10.17 -4.27 -3.61
C ALA A 145 -10.66 -3.56 -2.33
N TYR A 146 -11.91 -3.05 -2.29
CA TYR A 146 -12.40 -2.30 -1.13
C TYR A 146 -12.45 -3.14 0.16
N VAL A 147 -12.70 -4.45 0.07
CA VAL A 147 -12.62 -5.38 1.22
C VAL A 147 -11.21 -5.42 1.80
N ASN A 148 -10.17 -5.50 0.97
CA ASN A 148 -8.79 -5.49 1.45
C ASN A 148 -8.50 -4.18 2.20
N LYS A 149 -8.95 -3.04 1.64
CA LYS A 149 -8.84 -1.73 2.30
C LYS A 149 -9.55 -1.72 3.65
N ALA A 150 -10.78 -2.23 3.72
CA ALA A 150 -11.55 -2.32 4.95
C ALA A 150 -10.86 -3.19 6.01
N CYS A 151 -10.36 -4.36 5.62
CA CYS A 151 -9.61 -5.25 6.51
C CYS A 151 -8.32 -4.61 7.02
N ARG A 152 -7.56 -3.91 6.15
CA ARG A 152 -6.36 -3.16 6.55
C ARG A 152 -6.69 -2.04 7.52
N ALA A 153 -7.71 -1.24 7.23
CA ALA A 153 -8.15 -0.16 8.09
C ALA A 153 -8.55 -0.66 9.48
N LEU A 154 -9.31 -1.77 9.52
CA LEU A 154 -9.73 -2.37 10.79
C LEU A 154 -8.53 -2.93 11.57
N THR A 155 -7.56 -3.54 10.89
CA THR A 155 -6.36 -4.07 11.52
C THR A 155 -5.48 -2.95 12.06
N LEU A 156 -5.28 -1.87 11.30
CA LEU A 156 -4.55 -0.67 11.74
C LEU A 156 -5.24 0.00 12.93
N ALA A 157 -6.57 0.15 12.91
CA ALA A 157 -7.32 0.69 14.04
C ALA A 157 -7.13 -0.15 15.30
N ALA A 158 -7.18 -1.49 15.20
CA ALA A 158 -6.94 -2.36 16.35
C ALA A 158 -5.53 -2.20 16.94
N MET A 159 -4.53 -1.95 16.08
CA MET A 159 -3.13 -1.85 16.48
C MET A 159 -2.75 -0.47 17.03
N CYS A 160 -3.28 0.60 16.45
CA CYS A 160 -2.76 1.96 16.60
C CYS A 160 -3.80 3.00 17.01
N ALA A 161 -5.10 2.68 16.93
CA ALA A 161 -6.20 3.58 17.31
C ALA A 161 -7.35 2.77 17.93
N PRO A 162 -7.10 2.05 19.05
CA PRO A 162 -8.06 1.14 19.66
C PRO A 162 -9.40 1.81 20.04
N GLU A 163 -9.37 3.09 20.40
CA GLU A 163 -10.54 3.93 20.68
C GLU A 163 -11.47 4.09 19.49
N ASP A 164 -10.93 4.02 18.27
CA ASP A 164 -11.67 4.15 17.02
C ASP A 164 -12.10 2.80 16.43
N PHE A 165 -11.63 1.68 16.98
CA PHE A 165 -11.80 0.35 16.41
C PHE A 165 -13.26 0.00 16.07
N HIS A 166 -14.19 0.23 16.99
CA HIS A 166 -15.60 -0.06 16.77
C HIS A 166 -16.25 0.88 15.75
N ARG A 167 -15.92 2.18 15.82
CA ARG A 167 -16.40 3.18 14.85
C ARG A 167 -15.96 2.83 13.43
N VAL A 168 -14.68 2.48 13.27
CA VAL A 168 -14.09 2.07 11.98
C VAL A 168 -14.77 0.83 11.44
N LYS A 169 -15.00 -0.18 12.29
CA LYS A 169 -15.73 -1.39 11.90
C LYS A 169 -17.12 -1.06 11.35
N GLU A 170 -17.89 -0.23 12.04
CA GLU A 170 -19.25 0.13 11.62
C GLU A 170 -19.25 0.87 10.29
N GLN A 171 -18.41 1.88 10.15
CA GLN A 171 -18.32 2.69 8.93
C GLN A 171 -17.91 1.86 7.71
N TYR A 172 -16.90 0.98 7.84
CA TYR A 172 -16.49 0.11 6.74
C TYR A 172 -17.53 -0.97 6.44
N LEU A 173 -18.18 -1.56 7.46
CA LEU A 173 -19.23 -2.56 7.26
C LEU A 173 -20.44 -1.97 6.51
N GLU A 174 -20.87 -0.76 6.88
CA GLU A 174 -21.91 -0.05 6.15
C GLU A 174 -21.53 0.15 4.68
N GLN A 175 -20.30 0.59 4.42
CA GLN A 175 -19.84 0.85 3.07
C GLN A 175 -19.72 -0.44 2.24
N LEU A 176 -19.26 -1.55 2.84
CA LEU A 176 -19.22 -2.86 2.21
C LEU A 176 -20.63 -3.34 1.82
N LYS A 177 -21.61 -3.16 2.70
CA LYS A 177 -23.02 -3.48 2.42
C LYS A 177 -23.57 -2.60 1.28
N ARG A 178 -23.31 -1.29 1.31
CA ARG A 178 -23.72 -0.35 0.24
C ARG A 178 -23.13 -0.75 -1.12
N ASN A 179 -21.89 -1.22 -1.15
CA ASN A 179 -21.21 -1.67 -2.35
C ASN A 179 -21.63 -3.08 -2.83
N ARG A 180 -22.63 -3.69 -2.17
CA ARG A 180 -23.12 -5.05 -2.47
C ARG A 180 -21.99 -6.10 -2.45
N THR A 181 -21.05 -5.94 -1.53
CA THR A 181 -19.97 -6.91 -1.31
C THR A 181 -20.56 -8.31 -1.07
N PRO A 182 -20.04 -9.37 -1.72
CA PRO A 182 -20.51 -10.74 -1.53
C PRO A 182 -20.56 -11.16 -0.05
N VAL A 183 -21.60 -11.92 0.33
CA VAL A 183 -21.81 -12.38 1.72
C VAL A 183 -20.60 -13.10 2.29
N ILE A 184 -19.87 -13.87 1.47
CA ILE A 184 -18.66 -14.57 1.91
C ILE A 184 -17.57 -13.59 2.38
N GLN A 185 -17.39 -12.46 1.68
CA GLN A 185 -16.41 -11.43 2.04
C GLN A 185 -16.85 -10.64 3.27
N LEU A 186 -18.16 -10.41 3.45
CA LEU A 186 -18.70 -9.83 4.69
C LEU A 186 -18.42 -10.72 5.91
N LYS A 187 -18.64 -12.04 5.78
CA LYS A 187 -18.32 -13.01 6.84
C LYS A 187 -16.82 -13.05 7.17
N GLN A 188 -15.96 -12.91 6.17
CA GLN A 188 -14.51 -12.83 6.36
C GLN A 188 -14.10 -11.57 7.11
N PHE A 189 -14.70 -10.42 6.78
CA PHE A 189 -14.52 -9.16 7.51
C PHE A 189 -14.97 -9.28 8.98
N ASP A 190 -16.14 -9.87 9.23
CA ASP A 190 -16.63 -10.10 10.60
C ASP A 190 -15.74 -11.08 11.38
N SER A 191 -15.21 -12.11 10.72
CA SER A 191 -14.28 -13.08 11.32
C SER A 191 -12.95 -12.42 11.71
N LEU A 192 -12.43 -11.53 10.85
CA LEU A 192 -11.27 -10.70 11.16
C LEU A 192 -11.56 -9.79 12.37
N HIS A 193 -12.71 -9.10 12.40
CA HIS A 193 -13.09 -8.27 13.54
C HIS A 193 -13.07 -9.05 14.85
N LYS A 194 -13.70 -10.24 14.89
CA LYS A 194 -13.71 -11.09 16.08
C LYS A 194 -12.29 -11.46 16.53
N HIS A 195 -11.44 -11.87 15.58
CA HIS A 195 -10.05 -12.19 15.87
C HIS A 195 -9.27 -10.99 16.45
N LEU A 196 -9.45 -9.80 15.88
CA LEU A 196 -8.80 -8.58 16.38
C LEU A 196 -9.31 -8.19 17.78
N THR A 197 -10.62 -8.36 18.05
CA THR A 197 -11.19 -8.17 19.39
C THR A 197 -10.53 -9.09 20.41
N GLU A 198 -10.39 -10.39 20.08
CA GLU A 198 -9.71 -11.36 20.94
C GLU A 198 -8.24 -11.06 21.16
N LYS A 199 -7.54 -10.63 20.09
CA LYS A 199 -6.09 -10.36 20.15
C LYS A 199 -5.75 -9.10 20.95
N TYR A 200 -6.49 -8.01 20.77
CA TYR A 200 -6.09 -6.69 21.30
C TYR A 200 -6.92 -6.21 22.49
N PHE A 201 -8.14 -6.71 22.69
CA PHE A 201 -9.07 -6.12 23.66
C PHE A 201 -9.53 -7.08 24.77
N LEU A 202 -9.35 -8.40 24.60
CA LEU A 202 -9.75 -9.39 25.61
C LEU A 202 -8.66 -9.75 26.62
N TYR A 203 -7.42 -9.24 26.45
CA TYR A 203 -6.31 -9.49 27.36
C TYR A 203 -6.03 -8.36 28.36
N GLU A 204 -6.77 -7.25 28.34
CA GLU A 204 -6.64 -6.16 29.33
C GLU A 204 -7.43 -6.40 30.63
N VAL A 205 -8.07 -7.56 30.78
CA VAL A 205 -8.79 -7.96 32.00
C VAL A 205 -8.17 -9.22 32.60
N ARG A 206 -6.89 -9.15 32.98
CA ARG A 206 -6.27 -10.05 33.97
C ARG A 206 -5.17 -9.34 34.75
#